data_AF-A0A8J7I2Q3-F1
#
_entry.id   AF-A0A8J7I2Q3-F1
#
_cell.length_a   1.000
_cell.length_b   1.000
_cell.length_c   1.000
_cell.angle_alpha   90.00
_cell.angle_beta   90.00
_cell.angle_gamma   90.00
#
_symmetry.space_group_name_H-M   'P 1'
#
loop_
_entity.id
_entity.type
_entity.pdbx_description
1 polymer ?
#
loop_
_entity_poly.entity_id
_entity_poly.type
_entity_poly.pdbx_seq_one_letter_code
_entity_poly.pdbx_strand_id
1 'polypeptide(L)'
;MLCQLFTRLLVLVIVFVVYHSSSLPAQAANKIDPYIARYLHVTEPISLEMDEQSNTRLFSPQELSVGKQLFENNCINCHVGGATLPDPQVSLSLLKLQKAYPPRDRVNSLVTFMRQPMTYDGSQETYWCRQLPPSQLSQQQIESLAAFVLTAAQKAPGWGTENF
;
A
#
# COMPACT_ATOMS: atom_id res chain seq x y z
N MET A 1 30.26 -7.93 -56.71
CA MET A 1 30.30 -6.72 -55.85
C MET A 1 28.94 -6.40 -55.22
N LEU A 2 27.83 -6.47 -55.97
CA LEU A 2 26.48 -6.20 -55.44
C LEU A 2 26.04 -7.12 -54.28
N CYS A 3 26.34 -8.43 -54.36
CA CYS A 3 25.94 -9.40 -53.33
C CYS A 3 26.60 -9.13 -51.96
N GLN A 4 27.88 -8.73 -51.93
CA GLN A 4 28.60 -8.41 -50.70
C GLN A 4 28.11 -7.10 -50.04
N LEU A 5 27.63 -6.14 -50.83
CA LEU A 5 27.01 -4.91 -50.34
C LEU A 5 25.66 -5.21 -49.66
N PHE A 6 24.84 -6.10 -50.25
CA PHE A 6 23.60 -6.55 -49.63
C PHE A 6 23.84 -7.31 -48.31
N THR A 7 24.86 -8.17 -48.24
CA THR A 7 25.18 -8.88 -46.99
C THR A 7 25.63 -7.91 -45.89
N ARG A 8 26.45 -6.91 -46.22
CA ARG A 8 26.90 -5.90 -45.25
C ARG A 8 25.76 -5.00 -44.76
N LEU A 9 24.85 -4.62 -45.66
CA LEU A 9 23.67 -3.84 -45.31
C LEU A 9 22.73 -4.63 -44.39
N LEU A 10 22.52 -5.93 -44.67
CA LEU A 10 21.69 -6.81 -43.85
C LEU A 10 22.27 -6.97 -42.44
N VAL A 11 23.59 -7.15 -42.31
CA VAL A 11 24.26 -7.25 -41.01
C VAL A 11 24.13 -5.95 -40.21
N LEU A 12 24.29 -4.78 -40.85
CA LEU A 12 24.11 -3.49 -40.19
C LEU A 12 22.68 -3.27 -39.71
N VAL A 13 21.67 -3.66 -40.50
CA VAL A 13 20.27 -3.58 -40.10
C VAL A 13 19.98 -4.51 -38.92
N ILE A 14 20.51 -5.74 -38.93
CA ILE A 14 20.34 -6.68 -37.82
C ILE A 14 20.98 -6.14 -36.54
N VAL A 15 22.22 -5.62 -36.62
CA VAL A 15 22.91 -5.03 -35.46
C VAL A 15 22.14 -3.81 -34.94
N PHE A 16 21.61 -2.96 -35.82
CA PHE A 16 20.82 -1.79 -35.44
C PHE A 16 19.49 -2.20 -34.77
N VAL A 17 18.80 -3.21 -35.30
CA VAL A 17 17.57 -3.74 -34.70
C VAL A 17 17.84 -4.37 -33.33
N VAL A 18 18.93 -5.13 -33.16
CA VAL A 18 19.34 -5.71 -31.87
C VAL A 18 19.75 -4.61 -30.87
N TYR A 19 20.45 -3.58 -31.34
CA TYR A 19 20.85 -2.44 -30.51
C TYR A 19 19.63 -1.61 -30.05
N HIS A 20 18.62 -1.45 -30.89
CA HIS A 20 17.41 -0.70 -30.55
C HIS A 20 16.31 -1.53 -29.85
N SER A 21 16.41 -2.86 -29.84
CA SER A 21 15.47 -3.74 -29.13
C SER A 21 15.85 -4.02 -27.67
N SER A 22 17.03 -3.58 -27.21
CA SER A 22 17.52 -3.77 -25.83
C SER A 22 17.01 -2.73 -24.82
N SER A 23 16.06 -1.85 -25.19
CA SER A 23 15.53 -0.82 -24.30
C SER A 23 14.01 -0.79 -24.21
N LEU A 24 13.40 -1.90 -23.78
CA LEU A 24 12.03 -1.88 -23.25
C LEU A 24 12.04 -2.47 -21.83
N PRO A 25 11.96 -1.66 -20.76
CA PRO A 25 11.64 -2.18 -19.44
C PRO A 25 10.14 -2.46 -19.41
N ALA A 26 9.70 -3.54 -20.06
CA ALA A 26 8.30 -4.01 -20.02
C ALA A 26 7.88 -4.51 -18.61
N GLN A 27 8.77 -4.45 -17.62
CA GLN A 27 8.58 -4.97 -16.27
C GLN A 27 8.16 -3.91 -15.24
N ALA A 28 7.96 -2.65 -15.63
CA ALA A 28 7.67 -1.57 -14.68
C ALA A 28 6.20 -1.53 -14.18
N ALA A 29 5.25 -2.16 -14.88
CA ALA A 29 3.83 -1.98 -14.60
C ALA A 29 3.26 -2.83 -13.44
N ASN A 30 3.93 -3.92 -13.04
CA ASN A 30 3.40 -4.91 -12.07
C ASN A 30 4.38 -5.22 -10.93
N LYS A 31 5.21 -4.25 -10.51
CA LYS A 31 6.19 -4.52 -9.46
C LYS A 31 5.54 -4.49 -8.08
N ILE A 32 5.51 -5.65 -7.42
CA ILE A 32 5.18 -5.77 -6.00
C ILE A 32 6.32 -5.10 -5.21
N ASP A 33 5.99 -4.23 -4.26
CA ASP A 33 6.98 -3.63 -3.36
C ASP A 33 7.64 -4.76 -2.53
N PRO A 34 8.99 -4.83 -2.47
CA PRO A 34 9.69 -5.88 -1.75
C PRO A 34 9.27 -6.03 -0.28
N TYR A 35 8.80 -4.95 0.37
CA TYR A 35 8.30 -4.99 1.73
C TYR A 35 7.08 -5.90 1.88
N ILE A 36 6.16 -5.85 0.90
CA ILE A 36 4.93 -6.66 0.90
C ILE A 36 5.27 -8.15 0.87
N ALA A 37 6.20 -8.56 0.00
CA ALA A 37 6.61 -9.96 -0.09
C ALA A 37 7.49 -10.40 1.10
N ARG A 38 8.45 -9.56 1.50
CA ARG A 38 9.49 -9.94 2.48
C ARG A 38 9.03 -9.87 3.93
N TYR A 39 8.31 -8.81 4.30
CA TYR A 39 7.94 -8.55 5.70
C TYR A 39 6.48 -8.87 5.99
N LEU A 40 5.58 -8.70 5.00
CA LEU A 40 4.18 -9.09 5.16
C LEU A 40 3.91 -10.52 4.68
N HIS A 41 4.86 -11.17 4.00
CA HIS A 41 4.71 -12.50 3.43
C HIS A 41 3.47 -12.63 2.53
N VAL A 42 3.19 -11.59 1.72
CA VAL A 42 2.06 -11.55 0.79
C VAL A 42 2.58 -11.62 -0.64
N THR A 43 2.46 -12.80 -1.25
CA THR A 43 2.80 -13.06 -2.66
C THR A 43 1.58 -13.40 -3.51
N GLU A 44 0.44 -13.67 -2.88
CA GLU A 44 -0.86 -13.98 -3.49
C GLU A 44 -1.94 -13.10 -2.86
N PRO A 45 -3.13 -12.94 -3.46
CA PRO A 45 -4.21 -12.17 -2.88
C PRO A 45 -4.58 -12.65 -1.47
N ILE A 46 -4.78 -11.70 -0.55
CA ILE A 46 -5.21 -11.97 0.82
C ILE A 46 -6.65 -11.52 1.06
N SER A 47 -7.38 -12.26 1.89
CA SER A 47 -8.72 -11.88 2.30
C SER A 47 -8.66 -10.96 3.53
N LEU A 48 -9.34 -9.81 3.48
CA LEU A 48 -9.52 -8.90 4.61
C LEU A 48 -11.01 -8.67 4.87
N GLU A 49 -11.36 -8.50 6.15
CA GLU A 49 -12.71 -8.11 6.56
C GLU A 49 -13.03 -6.68 6.13
N MET A 50 -14.19 -6.54 5.49
CA MET A 50 -14.72 -5.27 5.03
C MET A 50 -15.56 -4.59 6.10
N ASP A 51 -16.40 -5.35 6.81
CA ASP A 51 -17.42 -4.82 7.72
C ASP A 51 -17.76 -5.78 8.89
N GLU A 52 -18.64 -5.32 9.77
CA GLU A 52 -19.07 -6.07 10.96
C GLU A 52 -19.89 -7.33 10.63
N GLN A 53 -20.40 -7.45 9.41
CA GLN A 53 -21.13 -8.63 8.93
C GLN A 53 -20.17 -9.73 8.45
N SER A 54 -18.86 -9.57 8.67
CA SER A 54 -17.82 -10.50 8.23
C SER A 54 -17.74 -10.66 6.71
N ASN A 55 -18.22 -9.66 5.94
CA ASN A 55 -17.96 -9.64 4.51
C ASN A 55 -16.47 -9.46 4.28
N THR A 56 -15.93 -10.12 3.26
CA THR A 56 -14.50 -10.06 2.95
C THR A 56 -14.26 -9.70 1.49
N ARG A 57 -13.07 -9.17 1.21
CA ARG A 57 -12.58 -8.92 -0.14
C ARG A 57 -11.13 -9.39 -0.26
N LEU A 58 -10.77 -9.89 -1.44
CA LEU A 58 -9.39 -10.18 -1.80
C LEU A 58 -8.65 -8.91 -2.22
N PHE A 59 -7.48 -8.70 -1.62
CA PHE A 59 -6.52 -7.65 -1.98
C PHE A 59 -5.26 -8.28 -2.55
N SER A 60 -4.90 -7.88 -3.76
CA SER A 60 -3.68 -8.31 -4.43
C SER A 60 -2.42 -7.72 -3.78
N PRO A 61 -1.24 -8.37 -3.92
CA PRO A 61 0.03 -7.79 -3.49
C PRO A 61 0.32 -6.42 -4.13
N GLN A 62 -0.18 -6.17 -5.35
CA GLN A 62 -0.07 -4.91 -6.05
C GLN A 62 -0.93 -3.82 -5.40
N GLU A 63 -2.18 -4.12 -5.02
CA GLU A 63 -3.02 -3.18 -4.24
C GLU A 63 -2.37 -2.84 -2.90
N LEU A 64 -1.78 -3.82 -2.20
CA LEU A 64 -1.04 -3.54 -0.96
C LEU A 64 0.22 -2.69 -1.20
N SER A 65 0.89 -2.86 -2.34
CA SER A 65 2.03 -2.03 -2.73
C SER A 65 1.60 -0.57 -2.98
N VAL A 66 0.46 -0.38 -3.64
CA VAL A 66 -0.15 0.95 -3.79
C VAL A 66 -0.51 1.52 -2.42
N GLY A 67 -1.12 0.72 -1.54
CA GLY A 67 -1.46 1.12 -0.18
C GLY A 67 -0.24 1.58 0.64
N LYS A 68 0.88 0.85 0.54
CA LYS A 68 2.15 1.23 1.16
C LYS A 68 2.66 2.56 0.65
N GLN A 69 2.68 2.77 -0.67
CA GLN A 69 3.13 4.03 -1.25
C GLN A 69 2.24 5.20 -0.80
N LEU A 70 0.92 4.99 -0.73
CA LEU A 70 -0.01 5.98 -0.20
C LEU A 70 0.27 6.29 1.27
N PHE A 71 0.59 5.28 2.08
CA PHE A 71 0.96 5.46 3.49
C PHE A 71 2.25 6.27 3.64
N GLU A 72 3.27 5.96 2.83
CA GLU A 72 4.53 6.71 2.80
C GLU A 72 4.32 8.18 2.44
N ASN A 73 3.44 8.46 1.48
CA ASN A 73 3.21 9.84 1.05
C ASN A 73 2.31 10.65 1.98
N ASN A 74 1.41 10.00 2.73
CA ASN A 74 0.34 10.69 3.45
C ASN A 74 0.41 10.55 4.98
N CYS A 75 1.04 9.50 5.50
CA CYS A 75 0.89 9.06 6.89
C CYS A 75 2.23 8.91 7.63
N ILE A 76 3.32 8.60 6.93
CA ILE A 76 4.57 8.14 7.56
C ILE A 76 5.20 9.12 8.55
N ASN A 77 5.01 10.43 8.34
CA ASN A 77 5.58 11.45 9.22
C ASN A 77 5.06 11.34 10.67
N CYS A 78 3.85 10.81 10.85
CA CYS A 78 3.28 10.58 12.18
C CYS A 78 3.23 9.09 12.54
N HIS A 79 3.20 8.20 11.53
CA HIS A 79 2.92 6.78 11.72
C HIS A 79 4.03 5.82 11.26
N VAL A 80 5.28 6.26 11.23
CA VAL A 80 6.42 5.41 10.92
C VAL A 80 6.40 4.12 11.76
N GLY A 81 6.50 2.97 11.09
CA GLY A 81 6.46 1.65 11.74
C GLY A 81 5.15 1.35 12.50
N GLY A 82 4.05 2.04 12.20
CA GLY A 82 2.79 1.88 12.92
C GLY A 82 2.72 2.63 14.26
N ALA A 83 3.72 3.44 14.59
CA ALA A 83 3.66 4.33 15.76
C ALA A 83 2.59 5.43 15.57
N THR A 84 2.39 6.25 16.60
CA THR A 84 1.69 7.53 16.48
C THR A 84 2.49 8.56 17.25
N LEU A 85 3.40 9.27 16.56
CA LEU A 85 4.36 10.15 17.23
C LEU A 85 3.70 11.26 18.09
N PRO A 86 2.60 11.91 17.66
CA PRO A 86 1.94 12.92 18.49
C PRO A 86 1.19 12.36 19.70
N ASP A 87 0.80 11.07 19.66
CA ASP A 87 0.11 10.38 20.74
C ASP A 87 0.53 8.90 20.79
N PRO A 88 1.66 8.59 21.45
CA PRO A 88 2.20 7.23 21.49
C PRO A 88 1.29 6.20 22.16
N GLN A 89 0.25 6.63 22.89
CA GLN A 89 -0.71 5.73 23.51
C GLN A 89 -1.74 5.17 22.52
N VAL A 90 -1.84 5.75 21.32
CA VAL A 90 -2.82 5.36 20.29
C VAL A 90 -2.11 5.01 18.99
N SER A 91 -1.31 3.94 19.02
CA SER A 91 -0.61 3.39 17.85
C SER A 91 -1.55 2.75 16.81
N LEU A 92 -0.99 2.38 15.65
CA LEU A 92 -1.67 1.59 14.61
C LEU A 92 -1.51 0.07 14.80
N SER A 93 -1.19 -0.38 16.02
CA SER A 93 -1.18 -1.81 16.35
C SER A 93 -2.59 -2.41 16.25
N LEU A 94 -2.68 -3.69 15.88
CA LEU A 94 -3.98 -4.36 15.70
C LEU A 94 -4.86 -4.25 16.95
N LEU A 95 -4.27 -4.43 18.14
CA LEU A 95 -4.98 -4.32 19.41
C LEU A 95 -5.59 -2.93 19.63
N LYS A 96 -4.86 -1.85 19.29
CA LYS A 96 -5.37 -0.47 19.46
C LYS A 96 -6.45 -0.17 18.43
N LEU A 97 -6.29 -0.64 17.19
CA LEU A 97 -7.32 -0.51 16.15
C LEU A 97 -8.62 -1.21 16.58
N GLN A 98 -8.54 -2.43 17.11
CA GLN A 98 -9.68 -3.20 17.63
C GLN A 98 -10.39 -2.53 18.81
N LYS A 99 -9.63 -1.89 19.69
CA LYS A 99 -10.15 -1.25 20.92
C LYS A 99 -10.63 0.19 20.74
N ALA A 100 -10.45 0.78 19.56
CA ALA A 100 -11.06 2.06 19.24
C ALA A 100 -12.60 1.94 19.24
N TYR A 101 -13.29 3.05 19.46
CA TYR A 101 -14.75 3.11 19.34
C TYR A 101 -15.16 4.11 18.23
N PRO A 102 -15.91 3.67 17.21
CA PRO A 102 -16.11 2.26 16.82
C PRO A 102 -14.78 1.56 16.43
N PRO A 103 -14.72 0.21 16.40
CA PRO A 103 -13.52 -0.54 16.03
C PRO A 103 -13.00 -0.20 14.63
N ARG A 104 -11.67 -0.06 14.50
CA ARG A 104 -10.96 0.39 13.28
C ARG A 104 -10.11 -0.72 12.64
N ASP A 105 -10.51 -1.97 12.86
CA ASP A 105 -9.80 -3.19 12.47
C ASP A 105 -10.32 -3.81 11.16
N ARG A 106 -11.18 -3.10 10.43
CA ARG A 106 -11.77 -3.53 9.16
C ARG A 106 -11.58 -2.46 8.09
N VAL A 107 -11.65 -2.86 6.83
CA VAL A 107 -11.38 -1.94 5.71
C VAL A 107 -12.35 -0.76 5.73
N ASN A 108 -13.66 -1.00 5.83
CA ASN A 108 -14.63 0.09 5.78
C ASN A 108 -14.55 1.01 7.00
N SER A 109 -14.28 0.47 8.19
CA SER A 109 -14.17 1.29 9.41
C SER A 109 -12.91 2.15 9.39
N LEU A 110 -11.79 1.63 8.90
CA LEU A 110 -10.56 2.41 8.75
C LEU A 110 -10.66 3.44 7.61
N VAL A 111 -11.32 3.10 6.50
CA VAL A 111 -11.67 4.08 5.45
C VAL A 111 -12.53 5.20 6.01
N THR A 112 -13.56 4.87 6.79
CA THR A 112 -14.45 5.86 7.43
C THR A 112 -13.66 6.81 8.32
N PHE A 113 -12.79 6.27 9.17
CA PHE A 113 -11.89 7.08 10.00
C PHE A 113 -10.96 7.98 9.17
N MET A 114 -10.36 7.49 8.09
CA MET A 114 -9.50 8.32 7.23
C MET A 114 -10.29 9.41 6.47
N ARG A 115 -11.58 9.19 6.18
CA ARG A 115 -12.45 10.22 5.60
C ARG A 115 -12.86 11.29 6.60
N GLN A 116 -13.01 10.93 7.87
CA GLN A 116 -13.39 11.86 8.95
C GLN A 116 -12.77 11.37 10.28
N PRO A 117 -11.55 11.81 10.62
CA PRO A 117 -10.89 11.33 11.82
C PRO A 117 -11.64 11.73 13.09
N MET A 118 -11.82 10.76 13.99
CA MET A 118 -12.47 10.93 15.29
C MET A 118 -11.51 10.61 16.45
N THR A 119 -11.77 11.12 17.65
CA THR A 119 -11.07 10.70 18.86
C THR A 119 -11.16 9.19 19.08
N TYR A 120 -10.27 8.62 19.91
CA TYR A 120 -10.18 7.16 20.09
C TYR A 120 -11.48 6.52 20.60
N ASP A 121 -12.24 7.27 21.40
CA ASP A 121 -13.57 6.94 21.91
C ASP A 121 -14.73 7.33 20.97
N GLY A 122 -14.43 7.97 19.83
CA GLY A 122 -15.40 8.36 18.82
C GLY A 122 -16.30 9.54 19.20
N SER A 123 -16.06 10.21 20.32
CA SER A 123 -16.96 11.24 20.86
C SER A 123 -16.93 12.55 20.08
N GLN A 124 -15.82 12.86 19.41
CA GLN A 124 -15.64 14.10 18.67
C GLN A 124 -14.67 13.94 17.48
N GLU A 125 -14.76 14.85 16.52
CA GLU A 125 -13.77 14.95 15.45
C GLU A 125 -12.38 15.29 16.02
N THR A 126 -11.33 14.78 15.37
CA THR A 126 -9.94 15.13 15.68
C THR A 126 -9.23 15.70 14.46
N TYR A 127 -8.50 16.78 14.69
CA TYR A 127 -7.65 17.41 13.65
C TYR A 127 -6.18 17.01 13.79
N TRP A 128 -5.86 16.12 14.74
CA TRP A 128 -4.50 15.60 14.95
C TRP A 128 -4.11 14.52 13.94
N CYS A 129 -5.09 13.90 13.29
CA CYS A 129 -4.87 12.96 12.19
C CYS A 129 -5.24 13.60 10.86
N ARG A 130 -4.55 13.22 9.80
CA ARG A 130 -4.80 13.73 8.45
C ARG A 130 -6.11 13.18 7.89
N GLN A 131 -7.03 14.08 7.55
CA GLN A 131 -8.21 13.75 6.74
C GLN A 131 -7.82 13.51 5.27
N LEU A 132 -8.38 12.47 4.66
CA LEU A 132 -8.19 12.11 3.25
C LEU A 132 -9.54 12.17 2.50
N PRO A 133 -9.94 13.32 1.92
CA PRO A 133 -11.23 13.45 1.25
C PRO A 133 -11.28 12.70 -0.10
N PRO A 134 -12.48 12.41 -0.65
CA PRO A 134 -12.63 11.74 -1.95
C PRO A 134 -11.96 12.47 -3.12
N SER A 135 -11.79 13.79 -3.02
CA SER A 135 -11.05 14.60 -3.99
C SER A 135 -9.53 14.33 -3.99
N GLN A 136 -8.99 13.80 -2.89
CA GLN A 136 -7.56 13.48 -2.77
C GLN A 136 -7.28 12.01 -3.13
N LEU A 137 -8.10 11.07 -2.63
CA LEU A 137 -7.96 9.64 -2.91
C LEU A 137 -9.30 9.03 -3.30
N SER A 138 -9.31 8.26 -4.39
CA SER A 138 -10.46 7.46 -4.83
C SER A 138 -10.81 6.38 -3.80
N GLN A 139 -11.99 5.76 -3.96
CA GLN A 139 -12.41 4.67 -3.07
C GLN A 139 -11.42 3.50 -3.09
N GLN A 140 -10.99 3.07 -4.28
CA GLN A 140 -10.02 1.98 -4.42
C GLN A 140 -8.65 2.31 -3.80
N GLN A 141 -8.20 3.56 -3.92
CA GLN A 141 -6.94 4.01 -3.34
C GLN A 141 -6.99 4.00 -1.81
N ILE A 142 -8.06 4.54 -1.21
CA ILE A 142 -8.18 4.56 0.25
C ILE A 142 -8.41 3.17 0.85
N GLU A 143 -9.09 2.27 0.12
CA GLU A 143 -9.21 0.87 0.51
C GLU A 143 -7.86 0.15 0.45
N SER A 144 -7.04 0.42 -0.58
CA SER A 144 -5.68 -0.12 -0.68
C SER A 144 -4.80 0.35 0.48
N LEU A 145 -4.91 1.63 0.87
CA LEU A 145 -4.24 2.20 2.04
C LEU A 145 -4.69 1.51 3.33
N ALA A 146 -6.01 1.36 3.54
CA ALA A 146 -6.56 0.66 4.69
C ALA A 146 -6.08 -0.80 4.75
N ALA A 147 -6.14 -1.50 3.61
CA ALA A 147 -5.68 -2.88 3.48
C ALA A 147 -4.20 -3.02 3.84
N PHE A 148 -3.34 -2.10 3.39
CA PHE A 148 -1.93 -2.09 3.78
C PHE A 148 -1.76 -1.93 5.30
N VAL A 149 -2.43 -0.96 5.93
CA VAL A 149 -2.33 -0.71 7.38
C VAL A 149 -2.77 -1.94 8.17
N LEU A 150 -3.90 -2.55 7.81
CA LEU A 150 -4.41 -3.74 8.49
C LEU A 150 -3.49 -4.95 8.30
N THR A 151 -2.97 -5.16 7.09
CA THR A 151 -2.04 -6.25 6.80
C THR A 151 -0.72 -6.07 7.57
N ALA A 152 -0.23 -4.83 7.65
CA ALA A 152 0.95 -4.50 8.43
C ALA A 152 0.70 -4.74 9.92
N ALA A 153 -0.42 -4.30 10.47
CA ALA A 153 -0.80 -4.53 11.86
C ALA A 153 -0.95 -6.02 12.22
N GLN A 154 -1.32 -6.86 11.26
CA GLN A 154 -1.44 -8.30 11.43
C GLN A 154 -0.11 -9.07 11.29
N LYS A 155 0.78 -8.61 10.40
CA LYS A 155 1.91 -9.44 9.93
C LYS A 155 3.29 -8.82 10.11
N ALA A 156 3.41 -7.49 10.10
CA ALA A 156 4.73 -6.84 10.11
C ALA A 156 5.39 -6.95 11.49
N PRO A 157 6.62 -7.48 11.59
CA PRO A 157 7.34 -7.51 12.85
C PRO A 157 7.55 -6.10 13.42
N GLY A 158 7.19 -5.90 14.68
CA GLY A 158 7.36 -4.62 15.39
C GLY A 158 6.37 -3.51 15.03
N TRP A 159 5.36 -3.80 14.19
CA TRP A 159 4.38 -2.77 13.81
C TRP A 159 3.54 -2.31 14.99
N GLY A 160 3.58 -1.00 15.26
CA GLY A 160 2.86 -0.38 16.37
C GLY A 160 3.32 -0.85 17.75
N THR A 161 4.53 -1.41 17.88
CA THR A 161 5.11 -1.66 19.20
C THR A 161 5.38 -0.33 19.90
N GLU A 162 4.94 -0.22 21.15
CA GLU A 162 5.14 0.98 21.99
C GLU A 162 6.40 0.85 22.86
N ASN A 163 7.00 -0.35 22.90
CA ASN A 163 8.24 -0.66 23.62
C ASN A 163 9.31 -1.07 22.60
N PHE A 164 10.47 -0.40 22.65
CA PHE A 164 11.65 -0.66 21.81
C PHE A 164 12.84 -1.01 22.70
#